data_AF-B1YPT2-F1
#
_entry.id   AF-B1YPT2-F1
#
_cell.length_a   1.000
_cell.length_b   1.000
_cell.length_c   1.000
_cell.angle_alpha   90.00
_cell.angle_beta   90.00
_cell.angle_gamma   90.00
#
_symmetry.space_group_name_H-M   'P 1'
#
loop_
_entity.id
_entity.type
_entity.pdbx_description
1 polymer ?
#
loop_
_entity_poly.entity_id
_entity_poly.type
_entity_poly.pdbx_seq_one_letter_code
_entity_poly.pdbx_strand_id
1 'polypeptide(L)'
;MLERAIASNCTTLRSRHREYRERVAFRRMPHIKKLERTLWLAAWQLRGVDDAKVAALCGSGNLSTIASTLGEWLGVHAAPVEWVVAIDPADGAPSIPSLRAVYCMRRVVAFGRKVIDAREPGDLELAASYLVDAATSIGADLLIDVLLKLAAVRIRYPVRAAGT
;
A
#
# COMPACT_ATOMS: atom_id res chain seq x y z
N MET A 1 5.69 -41.82 -31.06
CA MET A 1 6.24 -41.28 -29.79
C MET A 1 6.84 -39.88 -29.94
N LEU A 2 7.59 -39.61 -31.02
CA LEU A 2 8.25 -38.32 -31.29
C LEU A 2 7.27 -37.13 -31.44
N GLU A 3 6.15 -37.30 -32.13
CA GLU A 3 5.17 -36.23 -32.38
C GLU A 3 4.50 -35.72 -31.09
N ARG A 4 4.23 -36.61 -30.13
CA ARG A 4 3.69 -36.23 -28.80
C ARG A 4 4.72 -35.45 -27.97
N ALA A 5 6.01 -35.79 -28.08
CA ALA A 5 7.08 -35.06 -27.40
C ALA A 5 7.29 -33.65 -27.98
N ILE A 6 7.22 -33.51 -29.31
CA ILE A 6 7.31 -32.20 -29.99
C ILE A 6 6.09 -31.33 -29.64
N ALA A 7 4.88 -31.90 -29.68
CA ALA A 7 3.67 -31.18 -29.27
C ALA A 7 3.72 -30.73 -27.81
N SER A 8 4.20 -31.58 -26.90
CA SER A 8 4.41 -31.25 -25.48
C SER A 8 5.46 -30.16 -25.29
N ASN A 9 6.55 -30.16 -26.06
CA ASN A 9 7.58 -29.12 -25.95
C ASN A 9 7.07 -27.77 -26.50
N CYS A 10 6.32 -27.80 -27.60
CA CYS A 10 5.66 -26.62 -28.17
C CYS A 10 4.63 -26.01 -27.22
N THR A 11 3.85 -26.80 -26.47
CA THR A 11 2.92 -26.28 -25.46
C THR A 11 3.65 -25.68 -24.27
N THR A 12 4.72 -26.33 -23.78
CA THR A 12 5.57 -25.79 -22.69
C THR A 12 6.24 -24.48 -23.09
N LEU A 13 6.79 -24.38 -24.31
CA LEU A 13 7.42 -23.16 -24.81
C LEU A 13 6.40 -22.02 -24.98
N ARG A 14 5.21 -22.29 -25.54
CA ARG A 14 4.14 -21.29 -25.66
C ARG A 14 3.68 -20.80 -24.29
N SER A 15 3.56 -21.69 -23.30
CA SER A 15 3.21 -21.35 -21.92
C SER A 15 4.28 -20.44 -21.29
N ARG A 16 5.56 -20.82 -21.36
CA ARG A 16 6.67 -20.00 -20.84
C ARG A 16 6.78 -18.64 -21.52
N HIS A 17 6.57 -18.59 -22.84
CA HIS A 17 6.60 -17.34 -23.60
C HIS A 17 5.46 -16.40 -23.22
N ARG A 18 4.26 -16.96 -22.98
CA ARG A 18 3.11 -16.21 -22.47
C ARG A 18 3.40 -15.65 -21.08
N GLU A 19 3.87 -16.50 -20.17
CA GLU A 19 4.23 -16.09 -18.81
C GLU A 19 5.28 -14.97 -18.80
N TYR A 20 6.30 -15.08 -19.65
CA TYR A 20 7.31 -14.03 -19.82
C TYR A 20 6.69 -12.71 -20.30
N ARG A 21 5.83 -12.76 -21.33
CA ARG A 21 5.13 -11.55 -21.83
C ARG A 21 4.27 -10.90 -20.76
N GLU A 22 3.53 -11.69 -19.98
CA GLU A 22 2.69 -11.21 -18.88
C GLU A 22 3.54 -10.52 -17.80
N ARG A 23 4.68 -11.12 -17.41
CA ARG A 23 5.62 -10.52 -16.45
C ARG A 23 6.21 -9.20 -16.99
N VAL A 24 6.61 -9.14 -18.26
CA VAL A 24 7.13 -7.91 -18.87
C VAL A 24 6.06 -6.82 -18.93
N ALA A 25 4.83 -7.17 -19.33
CA ALA A 25 3.71 -6.24 -19.35
C ALA A 25 3.42 -5.69 -17.94
N PHE A 26 3.43 -6.54 -16.92
CA PHE A 26 3.25 -6.12 -15.53
C PHE A 26 4.34 -5.16 -15.06
N ARG A 27 5.61 -5.44 -15.39
CA ARG A 27 6.73 -4.56 -15.01
C ARG A 27 6.62 -3.16 -15.62
N ARG A 28 6.10 -3.07 -16.85
CA ARG A 28 5.86 -1.80 -17.57
C ARG A 28 4.60 -1.07 -17.11
N MET A 29 3.77 -1.68 -16.27
CA MET A 29 2.56 -1.06 -15.75
C MET A 29 2.93 0.18 -14.92
N PRO A 30 2.28 1.34 -15.14
CA PRO A 30 2.49 2.53 -14.32
C PRO A 30 2.24 2.28 -12.83
N HIS A 31 3.03 2.89 -11.95
CA HIS A 31 2.84 2.74 -10.49
C HIS A 31 1.45 3.11 -10.03
N ILE A 32 0.81 4.12 -10.65
CA ILE A 32 -0.56 4.51 -10.34
C ILE A 32 -1.57 3.39 -10.61
N LYS A 33 -1.34 2.58 -11.65
CA LYS A 33 -2.17 1.41 -11.98
C LYS A 33 -1.91 0.22 -11.05
N LYS A 34 -0.66 0.04 -10.63
CA LYS A 34 -0.31 -0.93 -9.59
C LYS A 34 -0.95 -0.54 -8.25
N LEU A 35 -0.91 0.75 -7.90
CA LEU A 35 -1.53 1.30 -6.70
C LEU A 35 -3.04 1.07 -6.71
N GLU A 36 -3.73 1.49 -7.78
CA GLU A 36 -5.18 1.27 -7.97
C GLU A 36 -5.56 -0.20 -7.75
N ARG A 37 -4.84 -1.12 -8.42
CA ARG A 37 -5.09 -2.56 -8.28
C ARG A 37 -4.84 -3.07 -6.86
N THR A 38 -3.81 -2.57 -6.19
CA THR A 38 -3.47 -2.99 -4.83
C THR A 38 -4.49 -2.49 -3.81
N LEU A 39 -4.96 -1.25 -3.97
CA LEU A 39 -6.03 -0.69 -3.14
C LEU A 39 -7.31 -1.51 -3.30
N TRP A 40 -7.66 -1.88 -4.54
CA TRP A 40 -8.78 -2.78 -4.79
C TRP A 40 -8.60 -4.13 -4.09
N LEU A 41 -7.43 -4.76 -4.18
CA LEU A 41 -7.13 -6.02 -3.47
C LEU A 41 -7.25 -5.89 -1.95
N ALA A 42 -6.80 -4.76 -1.38
CA ALA A 42 -6.93 -4.50 0.05
C ALA A 42 -8.38 -4.30 0.47
N ALA A 43 -9.15 -3.51 -0.30
CA ALA A 43 -10.57 -3.26 -0.07
C ALA A 43 -11.39 -4.56 0.10
N TRP A 44 -11.16 -5.57 -0.75
CA TRP A 44 -11.84 -6.88 -0.63
C TRP A 44 -11.50 -7.67 0.64
N GLN A 45 -10.39 -7.35 1.30
CA GLN A 45 -9.91 -8.05 2.48
C GLN A 45 -10.27 -7.32 3.79
N LEU A 46 -10.60 -6.04 3.72
CA LEU A 46 -11.02 -5.26 4.89
C LEU A 46 -12.45 -5.67 5.29
N ARG A 47 -12.60 -6.17 6.52
CA ARG A 47 -13.91 -6.59 7.06
C ARG A 47 -14.51 -5.49 7.94
N GLY A 48 -15.83 -5.34 7.90
CA GLY A 48 -16.57 -4.45 8.81
C GLY A 48 -16.33 -2.95 8.55
N VAL A 49 -15.99 -2.59 7.32
CA VAL A 49 -15.79 -1.21 6.87
C VAL A 49 -17.07 -0.70 6.22
N ASP A 50 -17.37 0.58 6.38
CA ASP A 50 -18.44 1.23 5.62
C ASP A 50 -18.17 1.10 4.11
N ASP A 51 -19.15 0.61 3.34
CA ASP A 51 -19.09 0.49 1.89
C ASP A 51 -18.71 1.81 1.20
N ALA A 52 -19.13 2.94 1.76
CA ALA A 52 -18.76 4.27 1.26
C ALA A 52 -17.26 4.55 1.43
N LYS A 53 -16.65 4.13 2.54
CA LYS A 53 -15.21 4.26 2.80
C LYS A 53 -14.41 3.31 1.92
N VAL A 54 -14.89 2.09 1.70
CA VAL A 54 -14.28 1.13 0.75
C VAL A 54 -14.33 1.68 -0.68
N ALA A 55 -15.47 2.24 -1.08
CA ALA A 55 -15.61 2.90 -2.38
C ALA A 55 -14.67 4.11 -2.50
N ALA A 56 -14.49 4.90 -1.44
CA ALA A 56 -13.58 6.02 -1.40
C ALA A 56 -12.12 5.59 -1.65
N LEU A 57 -11.69 4.44 -1.13
CA LEU A 57 -10.34 3.89 -1.36
C LEU A 57 -10.06 3.63 -2.86
N CYS A 58 -11.10 3.27 -3.62
CA CYS A 58 -11.01 2.96 -5.05
C CYS A 58 -11.44 4.13 -5.95
N GLY A 59 -11.83 5.27 -5.38
CA GLY A 59 -12.28 6.44 -6.14
C GLY A 59 -11.13 7.10 -6.90
N SER A 60 -11.35 7.41 -8.18
CA SER A 60 -10.32 8.01 -9.06
C SER A 60 -9.75 9.33 -8.52
N GLY A 61 -10.59 10.18 -7.91
CA GLY A 61 -10.18 11.43 -7.27
C GLY A 61 -9.35 11.23 -5.99
N ASN A 62 -9.54 10.10 -5.30
CA ASN A 62 -8.82 9.79 -4.06
C ASN A 62 -7.49 9.10 -4.31
N LEU A 63 -7.33 8.44 -5.46
CA LEU A 63 -6.10 7.76 -5.84
C LEU A 63 -4.90 8.73 -5.89
N SER A 64 -5.09 9.97 -6.35
CA SER A 64 -4.05 11.00 -6.36
C SER A 64 -3.69 11.46 -4.95
N THR A 65 -4.68 11.64 -4.07
CA THR A 65 -4.47 11.95 -2.65
C THR A 65 -3.66 10.86 -1.98
N ILE A 66 -4.05 9.59 -2.16
CA ILE A 66 -3.33 8.44 -1.59
C ILE A 66 -1.89 8.40 -2.12
N ALA A 67 -1.70 8.57 -3.43
CA ALA A 67 -0.36 8.63 -4.01
C ALA A 67 0.49 9.78 -3.44
N SER A 68 -0.12 10.96 -3.21
CA SER A 68 0.53 12.10 -2.57
C SER A 68 0.91 11.79 -1.12
N THR A 69 0.01 11.21 -0.34
CA THR A 69 0.27 10.76 1.04
C THR A 69 1.45 9.79 1.06
N LEU A 70 1.45 8.78 0.19
CA LEU A 70 2.58 7.84 0.10
C LEU A 70 3.87 8.57 -0.30
N GLY A 71 3.81 9.52 -1.23
CA GLY A 71 4.97 10.33 -1.64
C GLY A 71 5.61 11.08 -0.48
N GLU A 72 4.81 11.61 0.46
CA GLU A 72 5.32 12.30 1.67
C GLU A 72 6.10 11.37 2.60
N TRP A 73 5.69 10.11 2.70
CA TRP A 73 6.31 9.12 3.60
C TRP A 73 7.41 8.27 2.94
N LEU A 74 7.50 8.31 1.61
CA LEU A 74 8.50 7.58 0.83
C LEU A 74 9.59 8.48 0.24
N GLY A 75 9.36 9.79 0.20
CA GLY A 75 10.29 10.76 -0.37
C GLY A 75 11.63 10.81 0.36
N VAL A 76 12.64 11.36 -0.32
CA VAL A 76 14.01 11.51 0.21
C VAL A 76 14.05 12.35 1.50
N HIS A 77 13.10 13.27 1.67
CA HIS A 77 12.96 14.13 2.84
C HIS A 77 11.82 13.69 3.77
N ALA A 78 11.30 12.47 3.62
CA ALA A 78 10.27 11.94 4.49
C ALA A 78 10.75 11.90 5.95
N ALA A 79 9.87 12.28 6.87
CA ALA A 79 10.14 12.12 8.29
C ALA A 79 10.28 10.62 8.62
N PRO A 80 11.24 10.23 9.47
CA PRO A 80 11.32 8.87 9.98
C PRO A 80 10.01 8.48 10.67
N VAL A 81 9.53 7.25 10.41
CA VAL A 81 8.28 6.76 11.00
C VAL A 81 8.40 6.65 12.53
N GLU A 82 9.62 6.48 13.03
CA GLU A 82 9.96 6.46 14.46
C GLU A 82 9.65 7.79 15.17
N TRP A 83 9.48 8.88 14.42
CA TRP A 83 9.12 10.18 14.98
C TRP A 83 7.60 10.36 15.14
N VAL A 84 6.79 9.41 14.66
CA VAL A 84 5.34 9.42 14.83
C VAL A 84 4.98 9.20 16.30
N VAL A 85 4.18 10.10 16.88
CA VAL A 85 3.77 10.04 18.29
C VAL A 85 2.30 9.74 18.47
N ALA A 86 1.45 10.00 17.48
CA ALA A 86 0.03 9.67 17.51
C ALA A 86 -0.61 9.80 16.11
N ILE A 87 -1.81 9.24 15.97
CA ILE A 87 -2.75 9.53 14.87
C ILE A 87 -4.01 10.10 15.51
N ASP A 88 -4.44 11.27 15.05
CA ASP A 88 -5.66 11.92 15.52
C ASP A 88 -6.77 11.76 14.49
N PRO A 89 -7.86 11.06 14.86
CA PRO A 89 -9.07 10.99 14.05
C PRO A 89 -9.71 12.39 13.85
N ALA A 90 -10.37 12.61 12.71
CA ALA A 90 -11.07 13.86 12.41
C ALA A 90 -12.37 14.06 13.21
N ASP A 91 -12.98 12.96 13.65
CA ASP A 91 -14.29 12.89 14.30
C ASP A 91 -14.22 13.15 15.83
N GLY A 92 -13.06 13.54 16.34
CA GLY A 92 -12.84 13.75 17.77
C GLY A 92 -12.74 12.46 18.58
N ALA A 93 -12.66 11.28 17.92
CA ALA A 93 -12.37 10.03 18.59
C ALA A 93 -10.98 10.06 19.26
N PRO A 94 -10.74 9.23 20.29
CA PRO A 94 -9.47 9.22 21.00
C PRO A 94 -8.28 8.99 20.07
N SER A 95 -7.21 9.76 20.26
CA SER A 95 -5.96 9.59 19.52
C SER A 95 -5.40 8.17 19.65
N ILE A 96 -4.89 7.63 18.55
CA ILE A 96 -4.15 6.37 18.57
C ILE A 96 -2.77 6.62 19.18
N PRO A 97 -2.37 5.85 20.21
CA PRO A 97 -1.10 6.05 20.90
C PRO A 97 0.10 5.64 20.03
N SER A 98 1.28 6.21 20.36
CA SER A 98 2.52 6.13 19.58
C SER A 98 2.85 4.74 19.04
N LEU A 99 2.83 3.67 19.86
CA LEU A 99 3.22 2.33 19.39
C LEU A 99 2.36 1.85 18.21
N ARG A 100 1.03 2.00 18.32
CA ARG A 100 0.07 1.60 17.27
C ARG A 100 0.14 2.55 16.07
N ALA A 101 0.34 3.84 16.31
CA ALA A 101 0.52 4.84 15.26
C ALA A 101 1.78 4.57 14.41
N VAL A 102 2.93 4.33 15.06
CA VAL A 102 4.19 3.95 14.41
C VAL A 102 4.02 2.65 13.64
N TYR A 103 3.39 1.63 14.23
CA TYR A 103 3.15 0.36 13.55
C TYR A 103 2.31 0.55 12.29
N CYS A 104 1.19 1.29 12.38
CA CYS A 104 0.36 1.61 11.23
C CYS A 104 1.16 2.30 10.13
N MET A 105 1.90 3.37 10.46
CA MET A 105 2.68 4.12 9.48
C MET A 105 3.81 3.28 8.85
N ARG A 106 4.42 2.36 9.61
CA ARG A 106 5.39 1.40 9.05
C ARG A 106 4.76 0.50 8.01
N ARG A 107 3.53 0.04 8.26
CA ARG A 107 2.78 -0.78 7.30
C ARG A 107 2.34 0.01 6.07
N VAL A 108 1.93 1.27 6.23
CA VAL A 108 1.63 2.18 5.10
C VAL A 108 2.87 2.41 4.23
N VAL A 109 4.03 2.63 4.84
CA VAL A 109 5.31 2.76 4.12
C VAL A 109 5.70 1.45 3.42
N ALA A 110 5.55 0.31 4.09
CA ALA A 110 5.84 -1.00 3.50
C ALA A 110 4.94 -1.30 2.30
N PHE A 111 3.64 -0.98 2.39
CA PHE A 111 2.69 -1.02 1.29
C PHE A 111 3.17 -0.19 0.09
N GLY A 112 3.46 1.09 0.31
CA GLY A 112 3.85 1.99 -0.77
C GLY A 112 5.17 1.58 -1.45
N ARG A 113 6.18 1.17 -0.67
CA ARG A 113 7.43 0.61 -1.23
C ARG A 113 7.17 -0.63 -2.07
N LYS A 114 6.35 -1.56 -1.54
CA LYS A 114 6.06 -2.81 -2.24
C LYS A 114 5.31 -2.59 -3.55
N VAL A 115 4.41 -1.61 -3.62
CA VAL A 115 3.74 -1.20 -4.88
C VAL A 115 4.73 -0.66 -5.91
N ILE A 116 5.70 0.16 -5.49
CA ILE A 116 6.74 0.72 -6.37
C ILE A 116 7.65 -0.39 -6.89
N ASP A 117 8.13 -1.25 -5.99
CA ASP A 117 9.10 -2.30 -6.30
C ASP A 117 8.49 -3.56 -6.96
N ALA A 118 7.15 -3.62 -7.09
CA ALA A 118 6.45 -4.80 -7.60
C ALA A 118 6.90 -5.21 -9.01
N ARG A 119 7.31 -6.48 -9.14
CA ARG A 119 7.80 -7.11 -10.37
C ARG A 119 6.87 -8.20 -10.89
N GLU A 120 5.96 -8.69 -10.05
CA GLU A 120 4.93 -9.68 -10.39
C GLU A 120 3.62 -9.47 -9.61
N PRO A 121 2.49 -10.06 -10.05
CA PRO A 121 1.19 -9.83 -9.41
C PRO A 121 1.14 -10.16 -7.91
N GLY A 122 1.84 -11.21 -7.47
CA GLY A 122 1.89 -11.60 -6.06
C GLY A 122 2.53 -10.54 -5.15
N ASP A 123 3.37 -9.65 -5.71
CA ASP A 123 3.90 -8.50 -4.96
C ASP A 123 2.79 -7.53 -4.54
N LEU A 124 1.72 -7.39 -5.35
CA LEU A 124 0.59 -6.54 -5.02
C LEU A 124 -0.29 -7.18 -3.93
N GLU A 125 -0.42 -8.50 -3.92
CA GLU A 125 -1.12 -9.19 -2.84
C GLU A 125 -0.41 -8.99 -1.49
N LEU A 126 0.92 -9.13 -1.48
CA LEU A 126 1.74 -8.82 -0.30
C LEU A 126 1.68 -7.33 0.07
N ALA A 127 1.61 -6.42 -0.90
CA ALA A 127 1.41 -5.01 -0.59
C ALA A 127 0.05 -4.77 0.09
N ALA A 128 -1.02 -5.37 -0.44
CA ALA A 128 -2.36 -5.27 0.13
C ALA A 128 -2.43 -5.80 1.57
N SER A 129 -1.72 -6.89 1.88
CA SER A 129 -1.71 -7.45 3.24
C SER A 129 -1.14 -6.48 4.28
N TYR A 130 -0.20 -5.60 3.91
CA TYR A 130 0.28 -4.55 4.83
C TYR A 130 -0.82 -3.55 5.20
N LEU A 131 -1.72 -3.20 4.28
CA LEU A 131 -2.87 -2.36 4.62
C LEU A 131 -3.85 -3.10 5.53
N VAL A 132 -4.06 -4.41 5.32
CA VAL A 132 -4.89 -5.23 6.21
C VAL A 132 -4.29 -5.31 7.62
N ASP A 133 -2.97 -5.47 7.74
CA ASP A 133 -2.26 -5.44 9.03
C ASP A 133 -2.42 -4.09 9.73
N ALA A 134 -2.33 -2.98 8.99
CA ALA A 134 -2.51 -1.64 9.51
C ALA A 134 -3.96 -1.43 10.00
N ALA A 135 -4.94 -1.85 9.19
CA ALA A 135 -6.36 -1.77 9.51
C ALA A 135 -6.71 -2.59 10.75
N THR A 136 -6.13 -3.79 10.89
CA THR A 136 -6.30 -4.61 12.10
C THR A 136 -5.72 -3.91 13.33
N SER A 137 -4.64 -3.15 13.16
CA SER A 137 -3.99 -2.43 14.25
C SER A 137 -4.75 -1.17 14.68
N ILE A 138 -5.35 -0.38 13.79
CA ILE A 138 -5.96 0.93 14.17
C ILE A 138 -7.43 1.10 13.79
N GLY A 139 -8.03 0.11 13.15
CA GLY A 139 -9.34 0.21 12.51
C GLY A 139 -9.22 0.56 11.03
N ALA A 140 -10.06 -0.05 10.20
CA ALA A 140 -10.02 0.14 8.76
C ALA A 140 -10.48 1.55 8.33
N ASP A 141 -11.55 2.08 8.94
CA ASP A 141 -12.04 3.43 8.65
C ASP A 141 -10.96 4.49 8.92
N LEU A 142 -10.27 4.37 10.06
CA LEU A 142 -9.19 5.28 10.41
C LEU A 142 -7.98 5.13 9.49
N LEU A 143 -7.65 3.90 9.05
CA LEU A 143 -6.61 3.70 8.04
C LEU A 143 -6.96 4.41 6.73
N ILE A 144 -8.21 4.30 6.28
CA ILE A 144 -8.68 4.98 5.07
C ILE A 144 -8.55 6.49 5.25
N ASP A 145 -8.90 7.02 6.43
CA ASP A 145 -8.76 8.44 6.73
C ASP A 145 -7.29 8.90 6.75
N VAL A 146 -6.36 8.08 7.24
CA VAL A 146 -4.92 8.36 7.14
C VAL A 146 -4.47 8.43 5.68
N LEU A 147 -4.88 7.48 4.84
CA LEU A 147 -4.51 7.44 3.42
C LEU A 147 -5.08 8.64 2.65
N LEU A 148 -6.27 9.11 3.03
CA LEU A 148 -6.97 10.24 2.44
C LEU A 148 -6.62 11.60 3.07
N LYS A 149 -5.65 11.65 4.01
CA LYS A 149 -5.27 12.87 4.76
C LYS A 149 -6.41 13.51 5.56
N LEU A 150 -7.40 12.71 5.96
CA LEU A 150 -8.47 13.12 6.85
C LEU A 150 -8.06 12.96 8.32
N ALA A 151 -7.20 11.99 8.64
CA ALA A 151 -6.61 11.84 9.97
C ALA A 151 -5.22 12.50 10.06
N ALA A 152 -4.92 13.16 11.17
CA ALA A 152 -3.64 13.84 11.38
C ALA A 152 -2.60 12.90 11.98
N VAL A 153 -1.48 12.70 11.28
CA VAL A 153 -0.32 11.96 11.81
C VAL A 153 0.59 12.94 12.54
N ARG A 154 0.67 12.87 13.87
CA ARG A 154 1.53 13.75 14.68
C ARG A 154 2.96 13.24 14.71
N ILE A 155 3.90 14.14 14.45
CA ILE A 155 5.33 13.87 14.41
C ILE A 155 6.01 14.72 15.49
N ARG A 156 6.92 14.11 16.26
CA ARG A 156 7.81 14.82 17.17
C ARG A 156 9.19 14.90 16.54
N TYR A 157 9.56 16.09 16.07
CA TYR A 157 10.91 16.37 15.61
C TYR A 157 11.90 16.30 16.79
N PRO A 158 13.08 15.68 16.61
CA PRO A 158 14.12 15.78 17.61
C PRO A 158 14.49 17.25 17.78
N VAL A 159 14.48 17.73 19.02
CA VAL A 159 15.01 19.06 19.34
C VAL A 159 16.47 19.03 18.91
N ARG A 160 16.86 19.89 17.96
CA ARG A 160 18.28 20.12 17.68
C ARG A 160 18.91 20.49 19.01
N ALA A 161 19.86 19.69 19.50
CA ALA A 161 20.73 20.14 20.56
C ALA A 161 21.40 21.41 20.01
N ALA A 162 20.91 22.58 20.47
CA ALA A 162 21.60 23.83 20.23
C ALA A 162 22.98 23.64 20.84
N GLY A 163 24.01 23.68 19.99
CA GLY A 163 25.37 23.38 20.40
C GLY A 163 25.76 24.23 21.61
N THR A 164 26.15 23.55 22.67
CA THR A 164 27.09 24.06 23.67
C THR A 164 28.48 24.12 23.07
#